data_AF-A0AA41XFZ9-F1
#
_entry.id   AF-A0AA41XFZ9-F1
#
_cell.length_a   1.000
_cell.length_b   1.000
_cell.length_c   1.000
_cell.angle_alpha   90.00
_cell.angle_beta   90.00
_cell.angle_gamma   90.00
#
_symmetry.space_group_name_H-M   'P 1'
#
loop_
_entity.id
_entity.type
_entity.pdbx_description
1 polymer ?
#
loop_
_entity_poly.entity_id
_entity_poly.type
_entity_poly.pdbx_seq_one_letter_code
_entity_poly.pdbx_strand_id
1 'polypeptide(L)'
;TMMLNDRIQSLRGLQSSLRKAEEYLMGIPQDTPYSEFNHRFQELGLEKGWGDCAKRVLDTIHLLLDLLEAPDPANLEKFLGTIPMMFNVVILSPHGYFAQSNVLGYPDTGGQVVYILDQVRALENEMLLRIKQQGLDITPKILIVTRLLPDAVGTTCGQRVEKVIGTEHTDILRVPFRSENGILRKWISRFDVWPFLESYTEDVANEI
;
A
#
# COMPACT_ATOMS: atom_id res chain seq x y z
N THR A 1 1.03 -0.56 17.63
CA THR A 1 2.41 -0.16 17.27
C THR A 1 3.04 -1.26 16.45
N MET A 2 3.96 -0.95 15.53
CA MET A 2 4.68 -1.92 14.69
C MET A 2 6.18 -1.81 14.93
N MET A 3 6.91 -2.90 14.70
CA MET A 3 8.37 -3.02 14.83
C MET A 3 8.88 -2.81 16.26
N LEU A 4 8.93 -1.57 16.76
CA LEU A 4 9.51 -1.19 18.03
C LEU A 4 8.49 -0.44 18.88
N ASN A 5 8.49 -0.63 20.19
CA ASN A 5 7.72 0.16 21.15
C ASN A 5 8.60 1.07 22.01
N ASP A 6 7.95 1.84 22.88
CA ASP A 6 8.57 2.88 23.70
C ASP A 6 9.57 2.36 24.76
N ARG A 7 9.74 1.03 24.90
CA ARG A 7 10.80 0.46 25.76
C ARG A 7 12.19 0.66 25.17
N ILE A 8 12.30 0.80 23.85
CA ILE A 8 13.58 0.97 23.15
C ILE A 8 13.81 2.47 22.88
N GLN A 9 14.66 3.08 23.72
CA GLN A 9 14.96 4.52 23.69
C GLN A 9 16.39 4.85 23.21
N SER A 10 17.18 3.84 22.86
CA SER A 10 18.56 4.04 22.39
C SER A 10 19.02 2.91 21.50
N LEU A 11 20.04 3.18 20.67
CA LEU A 11 20.65 2.18 19.80
C LEU A 11 21.23 1.00 20.58
N ARG A 12 21.85 1.25 21.73
CA ARG A 12 22.37 0.19 22.62
C ARG A 12 21.24 -0.68 23.18
N GLY A 13 20.11 -0.05 23.55
CA GLY A 13 18.91 -0.76 23.99
C GLY A 13 18.30 -1.63 22.90
N LEU A 14 18.27 -1.11 21.66
CA LEU A 14 17.82 -1.87 20.49
C LEU A 14 18.72 -3.09 20.26
N GLN A 15 20.04 -2.91 20.17
CA GLN A 15 20.97 -4.01 19.92
C GLN A 15 20.90 -5.08 21.01
N SER A 16 20.78 -4.69 22.29
CA SER A 16 20.59 -5.64 23.39
C SER A 16 19.28 -6.43 23.28
N SER A 17 18.20 -5.77 22.87
CA SER A 17 16.88 -6.40 22.72
C SER A 17 16.86 -7.38 21.54
N LEU A 18 17.48 -7.01 20.41
CA LEU A 18 17.62 -7.86 19.24
C LEU A 18 18.41 -9.14 19.53
N ARG A 19 19.56 -9.04 20.23
CA ARG A 19 20.35 -10.24 20.62
C ARG A 19 19.58 -11.17 21.56
N LYS A 20 18.82 -10.62 22.52
CA LYS A 20 17.96 -11.43 23.41
C LYS A 20 16.83 -12.13 22.65
N ALA A 21 16.29 -11.47 21.63
CA ALA A 21 15.27 -12.04 20.77
C ALA A 21 15.85 -13.15 19.88
N GLU A 22 17.02 -12.93 19.28
CA GLU A 22 17.79 -13.92 18.52
C GLU A 22 18.06 -15.19 19.34
N GLU A 23 18.65 -15.06 20.54
CA GLU A 23 18.92 -16.18 21.45
C GLU A 23 17.66 -16.98 21.78
N TYR A 24 16.53 -16.29 21.99
CA TYR A 24 15.26 -16.95 22.27
C TYR A 24 14.70 -17.68 21.05
N LEU A 25 14.73 -17.06 19.86
CA LEU A 25 14.22 -17.64 18.62
C LEU A 25 15.01 -18.88 18.20
N MET A 26 16.32 -18.92 18.46
CA MET A 26 17.14 -20.11 18.23
C MET A 26 16.75 -21.29 19.13
N GLY A 27 16.06 -21.04 20.25
CA GLY A 27 15.61 -22.05 21.20
C GLY A 27 14.23 -22.65 20.92
N ILE A 28 13.51 -22.17 19.91
CA ILE A 28 12.15 -22.62 19.55
C ILE A 28 12.10 -23.18 18.11
N PRO A 29 11.09 -24.01 17.76
CA PRO A 29 10.90 -24.48 16.39
C PRO A 29 10.75 -23.33 15.39
N GLN A 30 11.35 -23.46 14.21
CA GLN A 30 11.38 -22.41 13.18
C GLN A 30 10.00 -22.07 12.58
N ASP A 31 9.07 -23.01 12.64
CA ASP A 31 7.68 -22.88 12.20
C ASP A 31 6.74 -22.31 13.27
N THR A 32 7.24 -22.06 14.49
CA THR A 32 6.45 -21.47 15.59
C THR A 32 5.80 -20.16 15.13
N PRO A 33 4.47 -20.02 15.19
CA PRO A 33 3.77 -18.79 14.84
C PRO A 33 4.11 -17.63 15.77
N TYR A 34 4.14 -16.39 15.25
CA TYR A 34 4.41 -15.18 16.04
C TYR A 34 3.46 -15.03 17.24
N SER A 35 2.21 -15.49 17.11
CA SER A 35 1.22 -15.45 18.19
C SER A 35 1.62 -16.20 19.46
N GLU A 36 2.52 -17.20 19.37
CA GLU A 36 2.95 -17.99 20.53
C GLU A 36 4.04 -17.30 21.36
N PHE A 37 4.79 -16.37 20.76
CA PHE A 37 5.91 -15.69 21.42
C PHE A 37 5.79 -14.16 21.47
N ASN A 38 4.70 -13.60 20.95
CA ASN A 38 4.46 -12.15 20.90
C ASN A 38 4.60 -11.45 22.25
N HIS A 39 4.11 -12.05 23.35
CA HIS A 39 4.14 -11.44 24.68
C HIS A 39 5.58 -11.21 25.14
N ARG A 40 6.43 -12.22 24.95
CA ARG A 40 7.87 -12.10 25.27
C ARG A 40 8.56 -11.06 24.39
N PHE A 41 8.18 -10.96 23.12
CA PHE A 41 8.70 -9.93 22.22
C PHE A 41 8.32 -8.53 22.66
N GLN A 42 7.08 -8.32 23.09
CA GLN A 42 6.61 -7.03 23.60
C GLN A 42 7.37 -6.59 24.86
N GLU A 43 7.72 -7.52 25.76
CA GLU A 43 8.58 -7.26 26.91
C GLU A 43 9.99 -6.80 26.51
N LEU A 44 10.53 -7.34 25.41
CA LEU A 44 11.80 -6.92 24.80
C LEU A 44 11.68 -5.62 24.00
N GLY A 45 10.47 -5.06 23.86
CA GLY A 45 10.23 -3.84 23.11
C GLY A 45 10.00 -4.04 21.61
N LEU A 46 9.77 -5.29 21.17
CA LEU A 46 9.54 -5.68 19.79
C LEU A 46 8.04 -5.95 19.57
N GLU A 47 7.44 -5.22 18.64
CA GLU A 47 6.02 -5.37 18.27
C GLU A 47 5.85 -6.25 17.03
N LYS A 48 4.62 -6.41 16.52
CA LYS A 48 4.35 -7.13 15.27
C LYS A 48 5.04 -6.47 14.06
N GLY A 49 5.26 -7.24 13.00
CA GLY A 49 5.81 -6.75 11.72
C GLY A 49 7.20 -7.27 11.35
N TRP A 50 7.78 -8.19 12.14
CA TRP A 50 9.06 -8.84 11.85
C TRP A 50 8.92 -10.17 11.09
N GLY A 51 7.73 -10.76 11.09
CA GLY A 51 7.48 -12.06 10.48
C GLY A 51 6.25 -12.76 11.06
N ASP A 52 5.71 -13.72 10.30
CA ASP A 52 4.60 -14.59 10.71
C ASP A 52 5.04 -15.80 11.57
N CYS A 53 6.29 -16.25 11.42
CA CYS A 53 6.87 -17.36 12.15
C CYS A 53 8.29 -17.06 12.66
N ALA A 54 8.76 -17.86 13.62
CA ALA A 54 10.05 -17.70 14.28
C ALA A 54 11.22 -17.57 13.28
N LYS A 55 11.23 -18.38 12.21
CA LYS A 55 12.26 -18.31 11.17
C LYS A 55 12.35 -16.93 10.52
N ARG A 56 11.21 -16.38 10.08
CA ARG A 56 11.21 -15.11 9.35
C ARG A 56 11.57 -13.95 10.26
N VAL A 57 11.06 -13.97 11.49
CA VAL A 57 11.44 -12.99 12.52
C VAL A 57 12.94 -13.03 12.77
N LEU A 58 13.53 -14.23 12.86
CA LEU A 58 14.98 -14.41 13.03
C LEU A 58 15.76 -13.83 11.86
N ASP A 59 15.35 -14.13 10.62
CA ASP A 59 15.98 -13.61 9.41
C ASP A 59 15.96 -12.06 9.38
N THR A 60 14.83 -11.45 9.74
CA THR A 60 14.71 -9.98 9.80
C THR A 60 15.52 -9.36 10.95
N ILE A 61 15.62 -10.02 12.09
CA ILE A 61 16.48 -9.60 13.21
C ILE A 61 17.95 -9.65 12.80
N HIS A 62 18.40 -10.71 12.14
CA HIS A 62 19.78 -10.81 11.64
C HIS A 62 20.10 -9.69 10.65
N LEU A 63 19.21 -9.42 9.68
CA LEU A 63 19.39 -8.30 8.75
C LEU A 63 19.60 -6.97 9.47
N LEU A 64 18.82 -6.70 10.52
CA LEU A 64 18.96 -5.47 11.29
C LEU A 64 20.25 -5.47 12.12
N LEU A 65 20.62 -6.57 12.76
CA LEU A 65 21.87 -6.68 13.51
C LEU A 65 23.09 -6.46 12.60
N ASP A 66 23.11 -7.09 11.43
CA ASP A 66 24.16 -6.92 10.42
C ASP A 66 24.27 -5.45 10.00
N LEU A 67 23.13 -4.78 9.75
CA LEU A 67 23.10 -3.36 9.42
C LEU A 67 23.62 -2.46 10.55
N LEU A 68 23.40 -2.83 11.81
CA LEU A 68 23.92 -2.07 12.96
C LEU A 68 25.42 -2.27 13.18
N GLU A 69 25.97 -3.41 12.76
CA GLU A 69 27.40 -3.73 12.89
C GLU A 69 28.21 -3.25 11.67
N ALA A 70 27.76 -3.58 10.47
CA ALA A 70 28.42 -3.28 9.20
C ALA A 70 27.38 -3.05 8.08
N PRO A 71 26.92 -1.82 7.86
CA PRO A 71 25.92 -1.52 6.84
C PRO A 71 26.45 -1.80 5.43
N ASP A 72 25.65 -2.49 4.61
CA ASP A 72 25.87 -2.64 3.18
C ASP A 72 24.58 -2.42 2.37
N PRO A 73 24.70 -2.01 1.08
CA PRO A 73 23.53 -1.69 0.27
C PRO A 73 22.54 -2.84 0.09
N ALA A 74 23.03 -4.08 -0.01
CA ALA A 74 22.18 -5.22 -0.31
C ALA A 74 21.34 -5.62 0.91
N ASN A 75 21.91 -5.60 2.12
CA ASN A 75 21.15 -5.83 3.34
C ASN A 75 20.22 -4.67 3.66
N LEU A 76 20.60 -3.43 3.34
CA LEU A 76 19.73 -2.28 3.53
C LEU A 76 18.47 -2.38 2.65
N GLU A 77 18.64 -2.72 1.37
CA GLU A 77 17.54 -2.94 0.44
C GLU A 77 16.61 -4.08 0.92
N LYS A 78 17.19 -5.22 1.30
CA LYS A 78 16.42 -6.36 1.84
C LYS A 78 15.64 -5.97 3.09
N PHE A 79 16.28 -5.32 4.05
CA PHE A 79 15.63 -4.94 5.29
C PHE A 79 14.50 -3.94 5.03
N LEU A 80 14.76 -2.85 4.30
CA LEU A 80 13.72 -1.86 3.97
C LEU A 80 12.56 -2.47 3.16
N GLY A 81 12.85 -3.41 2.26
CA GLY A 81 11.83 -4.16 1.51
C GLY A 81 11.01 -5.13 2.36
N THR A 82 11.49 -5.49 3.56
CA THR A 82 10.71 -6.29 4.52
C THR A 82 9.81 -5.43 5.41
N ILE A 83 10.16 -4.16 5.67
CA ILE A 83 9.36 -3.33 6.59
C ILE A 83 7.94 -3.15 6.03
N PRO A 84 6.90 -3.47 6.81
CA PRO A 84 5.53 -3.35 6.36
C PRO A 84 5.11 -1.87 6.34
N MET A 85 5.31 -1.21 5.19
CA MET A 85 5.05 0.23 5.01
C MET A 85 3.84 0.52 4.12
N MET A 86 3.53 -0.35 3.16
CA MET A 86 2.48 -0.10 2.16
C MET A 86 1.20 -0.84 2.51
N PHE A 87 0.19 -0.11 3.00
CA PHE A 87 -1.15 -0.64 3.28
C PHE A 87 -2.23 0.06 2.46
N ASN A 88 -2.11 1.38 2.31
CA ASN A 88 -3.04 2.19 1.53
C ASN A 88 -2.27 2.80 0.35
N VAL A 89 -2.78 2.61 -0.86
CA VAL A 89 -2.19 3.13 -2.10
C VAL A 89 -3.22 3.96 -2.85
N VAL A 90 -2.84 5.18 -3.25
CA VAL A 90 -3.65 6.05 -4.10
C VAL A 90 -2.93 6.24 -5.43
N ILE A 91 -3.61 5.93 -6.53
CA ILE A 91 -3.11 6.08 -7.90
C ILE A 91 -3.96 7.15 -8.59
N LEU A 92 -3.31 8.21 -9.10
CA LEU A 92 -4.02 9.28 -9.80
C LEU A 92 -4.01 9.06 -11.32
N SER A 93 -5.19 9.09 -11.94
CA SER A 93 -5.35 9.09 -13.40
C SER A 93 -6.55 9.97 -13.82
N PRO A 94 -6.45 11.31 -13.73
CA PRO A 94 -7.62 12.20 -13.80
C PRO A 94 -8.25 12.34 -15.20
N HIS A 95 -7.48 12.18 -16.28
CA HIS A 95 -7.98 12.39 -17.65
C HIS A 95 -8.47 11.10 -18.30
N GLY A 96 -9.12 11.24 -19.46
CA GLY A 96 -9.63 10.12 -20.25
C GLY A 96 -10.91 9.50 -19.67
N TYR A 97 -11.35 8.41 -20.29
CA TYR A 97 -12.50 7.61 -19.85
C TYR A 97 -11.97 6.38 -19.10
N PHE A 98 -11.76 6.54 -17.79
CA PHE A 98 -11.26 5.43 -16.98
C PHE A 98 -12.41 4.51 -16.55
N ALA A 99 -12.50 3.34 -17.17
CA ALA A 99 -13.44 2.26 -16.83
C ALA A 99 -12.88 0.90 -17.27
N GLN A 100 -13.53 -0.18 -16.84
CA GLN A 100 -13.09 -1.55 -17.11
C GLN A 100 -13.66 -2.15 -18.40
N SER A 101 -14.67 -1.52 -18.99
CA SER A 101 -15.30 -1.94 -20.24
C SER A 101 -15.80 -0.74 -21.04
N ASN A 102 -15.99 -0.92 -22.34
CA ASN A 102 -16.61 0.06 -23.26
C ASN A 102 -15.92 1.44 -23.36
N VAL A 103 -14.61 1.52 -23.08
CA VAL A 103 -13.85 2.79 -23.12
C VAL A 103 -12.60 2.76 -23.98
N LEU A 104 -12.09 1.57 -24.34
CA LEU A 104 -10.89 1.47 -25.18
C LEU A 104 -11.16 2.04 -26.57
N GLY A 105 -10.29 2.95 -27.02
CA GLY A 105 -10.43 3.67 -28.29
C GLY A 105 -11.09 5.04 -28.17
N TYR A 106 -11.59 5.42 -26.99
CA TYR A 106 -12.07 6.78 -26.75
C TYR A 106 -10.90 7.77 -26.66
N PRO A 107 -11.13 9.07 -26.94
CA PRO A 107 -10.11 10.10 -26.77
C PRO A 107 -9.46 10.03 -25.38
N ASP A 108 -8.14 10.17 -25.34
CA ASP A 108 -7.32 10.10 -24.13
C ASP A 108 -7.43 8.79 -23.34
N THR A 109 -7.93 7.72 -23.98
CA THR A 109 -8.16 6.41 -23.34
C THR A 109 -7.46 5.31 -24.11
N GLY A 110 -6.44 4.71 -23.49
CA GLY A 110 -5.63 3.70 -24.15
C GLY A 110 -4.76 2.91 -23.18
N GLY A 111 -3.48 2.73 -23.53
CA GLY A 111 -2.55 1.89 -22.79
C GLY A 111 -2.41 2.23 -21.29
N GLN A 112 -2.58 3.50 -20.90
CA GLN A 112 -2.55 3.92 -19.50
C GLN A 112 -3.62 3.23 -18.63
N VAL A 113 -4.84 3.09 -19.15
CA VAL A 113 -5.94 2.43 -18.39
C VAL A 113 -5.64 0.96 -18.21
N VAL A 114 -5.21 0.28 -19.28
CA VAL A 114 -4.83 -1.13 -19.24
C VAL A 114 -3.66 -1.34 -18.27
N TYR A 115 -2.63 -0.49 -18.37
CA TYR A 115 -1.46 -0.55 -17.51
C TYR A 115 -1.83 -0.43 -16.03
N ILE A 116 -2.66 0.55 -15.65
CA ILE A 116 -3.06 0.74 -14.25
C ILE A 116 -3.91 -0.43 -13.77
N LEU A 117 -4.85 -0.93 -14.57
CA LEU A 117 -5.69 -2.06 -14.19
C LEU A 117 -4.88 -3.36 -13.99
N ASP A 118 -3.85 -3.60 -14.79
CA ASP A 118 -2.95 -4.74 -14.60
C ASP A 118 -2.01 -4.52 -13.41
N GLN A 119 -1.51 -3.30 -13.23
CA GLN A 119 -0.64 -2.92 -12.11
C GLN A 119 -1.32 -3.17 -10.77
N VAL A 120 -2.57 -2.73 -10.58
CA VAL A 120 -3.25 -2.86 -9.28
C VAL A 120 -3.55 -4.30 -8.90
N ARG A 121 -3.80 -5.19 -9.88
CA ARG A 121 -3.97 -6.62 -9.63
C ARG A 121 -2.68 -7.26 -9.12
N ALA A 122 -1.56 -6.94 -9.76
CA ALA A 122 -0.26 -7.43 -9.32
C ALA A 122 0.13 -6.84 -7.94
N LEU A 123 -0.13 -5.54 -7.75
CA LEU A 123 0.21 -4.82 -6.53
C LEU A 123 -0.59 -5.32 -5.33
N GLU A 124 -1.91 -5.55 -5.48
CA GLU A 124 -2.75 -6.07 -4.40
C GLU A 124 -2.27 -7.45 -3.92
N ASN A 125 -1.94 -8.35 -4.86
CA ASN A 125 -1.42 -9.68 -4.53
C ASN A 125 -0.10 -9.60 -3.76
N GLU A 126 0.82 -8.73 -4.17
CA GLU A 126 2.10 -8.53 -3.48
C GLU A 126 1.88 -7.91 -2.09
N MET A 127 0.98 -6.92 -1.96
CA MET A 127 0.64 -6.31 -0.67
C MET A 127 0.07 -7.35 0.29
N LEU A 128 -0.90 -8.17 -0.14
CA LEU A 128 -1.48 -9.25 0.65
C LEU A 128 -0.41 -10.26 1.10
N LEU A 129 0.47 -10.66 0.19
CA LEU A 129 1.58 -11.56 0.49
C LEU A 129 2.51 -10.96 1.55
N ARG A 130 2.92 -9.71 1.40
CA ARG A 130 3.85 -9.04 2.34
C ARG A 130 3.23 -8.84 3.71
N ILE A 131 1.98 -8.39 3.78
CA ILE A 131 1.24 -8.22 5.04
C ILE A 131 1.16 -9.55 5.79
N LYS A 132 0.77 -10.62 5.09
CA LYS A 132 0.71 -11.97 5.65
C LYS A 132 2.09 -12.42 6.12
N GLN A 133 3.11 -12.24 5.30
CA GLN A 133 4.46 -12.67 5.62
C GLN A 133 5.01 -11.98 6.87
N GLN A 134 4.57 -10.75 7.15
CA GLN A 134 4.96 -9.99 8.35
C GLN A 134 4.12 -10.27 9.59
N GLY A 135 3.19 -11.24 9.53
CA GLY A 135 2.34 -11.59 10.66
C GLY A 135 1.35 -10.48 11.02
N LEU A 136 0.96 -9.66 10.03
CA LEU A 136 0.00 -8.58 10.20
C LEU A 136 -1.38 -9.01 9.71
N ASP A 137 -2.41 -8.51 10.39
CA ASP A 137 -3.82 -8.70 10.02
C ASP A 137 -4.39 -7.34 9.61
N ILE A 138 -3.86 -6.80 8.52
CA ILE A 138 -4.25 -5.51 7.95
C ILE A 138 -4.81 -5.77 6.57
N THR A 139 -6.02 -5.27 6.29
CA THR A 139 -6.57 -5.32 4.95
C THR A 139 -5.95 -4.18 4.12
N PRO A 140 -5.24 -4.46 3.01
CA PRO A 140 -4.73 -3.40 2.15
C PRO A 140 -5.89 -2.66 1.48
N LYS A 141 -5.65 -1.47 0.94
CA LYS A 141 -6.62 -0.74 0.14
C LYS A 141 -5.92 0.00 -0.99
N ILE A 142 -6.41 -0.17 -2.22
CA ILE A 142 -5.90 0.55 -3.39
C ILE A 142 -7.04 1.37 -3.99
N LEU A 143 -6.82 2.67 -4.18
CA LEU A 143 -7.76 3.58 -4.80
C LEU A 143 -7.18 4.13 -6.09
N ILE A 144 -7.82 3.82 -7.23
CA ILE A 144 -7.56 4.49 -8.49
C ILE A 144 -8.48 5.72 -8.56
N VAL A 145 -7.91 6.91 -8.41
CA VAL A 145 -8.67 8.15 -8.39
C VAL A 145 -8.65 8.79 -9.77
N THR A 146 -9.83 8.97 -10.33
CA THR A 146 -10.05 9.49 -11.69
C THR A 146 -11.25 10.43 -11.71
N ARG A 147 -11.47 11.11 -12.84
CA ARG A 147 -12.58 12.05 -12.97
C ARG A 147 -13.92 11.33 -13.11
N LEU A 148 -14.92 11.85 -12.40
CA LEU A 148 -16.33 11.49 -12.60
C LEU A 148 -16.85 12.15 -13.88
N LEU A 149 -17.41 11.35 -14.80
CA LEU A 149 -18.04 11.80 -16.05
C LEU A 149 -19.52 11.40 -16.07
N PRO A 150 -20.42 12.23 -15.53
CA PRO A 150 -21.85 11.90 -15.42
C PRO A 150 -22.56 11.65 -16.75
N ASP A 151 -22.10 12.29 -17.83
CA ASP A 151 -22.76 12.24 -19.15
C ASP A 151 -22.17 11.16 -20.08
N ALA A 152 -21.22 10.35 -19.59
CA ALA A 152 -20.58 9.28 -20.36
C ALA A 152 -21.49 8.02 -20.42
N VAL A 153 -22.48 8.05 -21.31
CA VAL A 153 -23.43 6.94 -21.51
C VAL A 153 -22.74 5.71 -22.10
N GLY A 154 -23.14 4.51 -21.65
CA GLY A 154 -22.57 3.23 -22.11
C GLY A 154 -21.31 2.79 -21.37
N THR A 155 -20.83 3.60 -20.43
CA THR A 155 -19.67 3.33 -19.57
C THR A 155 -20.04 3.46 -18.10
N THR A 156 -19.14 3.05 -17.21
CA THR A 156 -19.26 3.24 -15.76
C THR A 156 -18.58 4.52 -15.27
N CYS A 157 -18.14 5.43 -16.17
CA CYS A 157 -17.42 6.65 -15.78
C CYS A 157 -18.26 7.62 -14.93
N GLY A 158 -19.59 7.47 -14.92
CA GLY A 158 -20.50 8.22 -14.04
C GLY A 158 -20.74 7.57 -12.67
N GLN A 159 -20.17 6.39 -12.39
CA GLN A 159 -20.29 5.68 -11.11
C GLN A 159 -19.18 6.11 -10.16
N ARG A 160 -19.55 6.67 -8.99
CA ARG A 160 -18.59 7.21 -8.01
C ARG A 160 -17.57 6.17 -7.53
N VAL A 161 -17.99 4.95 -7.23
CA VAL A 161 -17.11 3.87 -6.76
C VAL A 161 -17.36 2.62 -7.58
N GLU A 162 -16.33 2.05 -8.18
CA GLU A 162 -16.41 0.81 -8.97
C GLU A 162 -15.31 -0.17 -8.54
N LYS A 163 -15.70 -1.42 -8.27
CA LYS A 163 -14.76 -2.47 -7.88
C LYS A 163 -13.89 -2.90 -9.07
N VAL A 164 -12.57 -2.99 -8.90
CA VAL A 164 -11.71 -3.54 -9.97
C VAL A 164 -11.88 -5.06 -10.05
N ILE A 165 -12.18 -5.57 -11.25
CA ILE A 165 -12.36 -6.98 -11.55
C ILE A 165 -11.06 -7.74 -11.31
N GLY A 166 -11.16 -8.84 -10.58
CA GLY A 166 -10.02 -9.68 -10.20
C GLY A 166 -9.26 -9.15 -8.98
N THR A 167 -9.87 -8.28 -8.18
CA THR A 167 -9.30 -7.75 -6.93
C THR A 167 -10.31 -7.79 -5.79
N GLU A 168 -9.82 -7.87 -4.56
CA GLU A 168 -10.64 -7.87 -3.34
C GLU A 168 -10.67 -6.50 -2.63
N HIS A 169 -9.62 -5.70 -2.78
CA HIS A 169 -9.39 -4.47 -2.02
C HIS A 169 -9.01 -3.25 -2.87
N THR A 170 -9.19 -3.35 -4.18
CA THR A 170 -8.93 -2.26 -5.12
C THR A 170 -10.23 -1.70 -5.67
N ASP A 171 -10.40 -0.38 -5.62
CA ASP A 171 -11.56 0.33 -6.14
C ASP A 171 -11.14 1.52 -7.03
N ILE A 172 -11.96 1.83 -8.03
CA ILE A 172 -11.90 3.08 -8.79
C ILE A 172 -12.78 4.09 -8.06
N LEU A 173 -12.19 5.20 -7.61
CA LEU A 173 -12.89 6.34 -7.01
C LEU A 173 -12.96 7.47 -8.03
N ARG A 174 -14.18 7.95 -8.31
CA ARG A 174 -14.43 9.01 -9.28
C ARG A 174 -14.87 10.29 -8.61
N VAL A 175 -14.06 11.32 -8.75
CA VAL A 175 -14.32 12.65 -8.18
C VAL A 175 -14.64 13.63 -9.31
N PRO A 176 -15.70 14.45 -9.22
CA PRO A 176 -16.04 15.39 -10.28
C PRO A 176 -15.05 16.54 -10.35
N PHE A 177 -14.83 17.06 -11.56
CA PHE A 177 -14.27 18.40 -11.71
C PHE A 177 -15.35 19.45 -11.40
N ARG A 178 -14.95 20.57 -10.81
CA ARG A 178 -15.85 21.67 -10.46
C ARG A 178 -15.31 23.01 -10.96
N SER A 179 -16.22 23.90 -11.30
CA SER A 179 -15.97 25.32 -11.50
C SER A 179 -16.90 26.14 -10.60
N GLU A 180 -16.83 27.46 -10.67
CA GLU A 180 -17.75 28.38 -9.95
C GLU A 180 -19.23 28.08 -10.21
N ASN A 181 -19.54 27.49 -11.38
CA ASN A 181 -20.90 27.14 -11.80
C ASN A 181 -21.32 25.70 -11.42
N GLY A 182 -20.51 24.99 -10.63
CA GLY A 182 -20.78 23.62 -10.18
C GLY A 182 -20.00 22.54 -10.92
N ILE A 183 -20.56 21.32 -10.98
CA ILE A 183 -19.88 20.14 -11.54
C ILE A 183 -19.76 20.21 -13.07
N LEU A 184 -18.55 19.99 -13.58
CA LEU A 184 -18.26 19.87 -15.00
C LEU A 184 -18.58 18.47 -15.52
N ARG A 185 -19.72 18.35 -16.20
CA ARG A 185 -20.29 17.06 -16.63
C ARG A 185 -19.69 16.49 -17.92
N LYS A 186 -19.31 17.36 -18.87
CA LYS A 186 -18.78 16.97 -20.18
C LYS A 186 -17.32 16.55 -20.08
N TRP A 187 -16.91 15.61 -20.93
CA TRP A 187 -15.50 15.27 -21.11
C TRP A 187 -14.66 16.48 -21.52
N ILE A 188 -13.42 16.53 -21.05
CA ILE A 188 -12.44 17.58 -21.33
C ILE A 188 -11.17 16.86 -21.79
N SER A 189 -10.58 17.36 -22.86
CA SER A 189 -9.29 16.91 -23.37
C SER A 189 -8.21 17.01 -22.30
N ARG A 190 -7.28 16.05 -22.24
CA ARG A 190 -6.12 16.06 -21.34
C ARG A 190 -5.26 17.33 -21.47
N PHE A 191 -5.36 18.05 -22.59
CA PHE A 191 -4.65 19.32 -22.79
C PHE A 191 -5.31 20.50 -22.08
N ASP A 192 -6.58 20.36 -21.68
CA ASP A 192 -7.42 21.44 -21.13
C ASP A 192 -7.84 21.19 -19.68
N VAL A 193 -7.33 20.14 -19.03
CA VAL A 193 -7.70 19.79 -17.63
C VAL A 193 -7.05 20.68 -16.58
N TRP A 194 -5.97 21.39 -16.92
CA TRP A 194 -5.13 22.14 -15.99
C TRP A 194 -5.87 23.08 -15.04
N PRO A 195 -6.88 23.87 -15.49
CA PRO A 195 -7.57 24.81 -14.61
C PRO A 195 -8.36 24.15 -13.46
N PHE A 196 -8.58 22.84 -13.52
CA PHE A 196 -9.41 22.11 -12.56
C PHE A 196 -8.61 21.23 -11.59
N LEU A 197 -7.29 21.11 -11.78
CA LEU A 197 -6.49 20.14 -11.01
C LEU A 197 -6.31 20.54 -9.54
N GLU A 198 -6.27 21.83 -9.24
CA GLU A 198 -6.13 22.33 -7.87
C GLU A 198 -7.37 22.00 -7.04
N SER A 199 -8.55 22.44 -7.48
CA SER A 199 -9.83 22.13 -6.83
C SER A 199 -10.11 20.62 -6.80
N TYR A 200 -9.75 19.90 -7.86
CA TYR A 200 -9.85 18.45 -7.88
C TYR A 200 -8.96 17.79 -6.82
N THR A 201 -7.76 18.33 -6.55
CA THR A 201 -6.87 17.78 -5.52
C THR A 201 -7.47 17.94 -4.13
N GLU A 202 -8.07 19.10 -3.83
CA GLU A 202 -8.79 19.33 -2.57
C GLU A 202 -10.00 18.41 -2.43
N ASP A 203 -10.79 18.27 -3.49
CA ASP A 203 -11.96 17.38 -3.51
C ASP A 203 -11.54 15.92 -3.32
N VAL A 204 -10.46 15.47 -3.97
CA VAL A 204 -9.90 14.13 -3.80
C VAL A 204 -9.44 13.90 -2.37
N ALA A 205 -8.74 14.87 -1.77
CA ALA A 205 -8.26 14.75 -0.39
C ALA A 205 -9.39 14.59 0.63
N ASN A 206 -10.57 15.16 0.36
CA ASN A 206 -11.75 14.99 1.21
C ASN A 206 -12.47 13.65 1.01
N GLU A 207 -12.20 12.93 -0.07
CA GLU A 207 -12.89 11.70 -0.46
C GLU A 207 -12.10 10.42 -0.15
N ILE A 208 -10.80 10.53 0.16
CA ILE A 208 -9.89 9.43 0.51
C ILE A 208 -9.77 9.21 2.02
#